data_AF-A0A8H7VRN4-F1
#
_entry.id   AF-A0A8H7VRN4-F1
#
_cell.length_a   1.000
_cell.length_b   1.000
_cell.length_c   1.000
_cell.angle_alpha   90.00
_cell.angle_beta   90.00
_cell.angle_gamma   90.00
#
_symmetry.space_group_name_H-M   'P 1'
#
loop_
_entity.id
_entity.type
_entity.pdbx_description
1 polymer ?
#
loop_
_entity_poly.entity_id
_entity_poly.type
_entity_poly.pdbx_seq_one_letter_code
_entity_poly.pdbx_strand_id
1 'polypeptide(L)'
;MDYAVMLTLCELDTAQITIPIECSSLLSEIKNRNQYVKRCVNKIARSPQTWTTYSVLMCFAIHYPLEKDILEKLHTNITLNQVKNFNILQQQQELLIDWRNDEFKTLGRLKESQSKVFNQIDTIHQVHSRTADQIQQIFETLVLVQNQTKVAVAEYNQVVQQYVKEMQTQLNQLVIRQEFEVNQVIDTVISGLKTIDRNIEEMVTIQQVTILNWSREKVYILITTPFFLTVMVLYVHFRIFKICIWKTGHIQWTN
;
A
#
# COMPACT_ATOMS: atom_id res chain seq x y z
N MET A 1 14.50 76.52 -69.39
CA MET A 1 14.15 77.61 -70.34
C MET A 1 15.39 78.42 -70.70
N ASP A 2 16.18 78.82 -69.71
CA ASP A 2 17.39 79.64 -69.93
C ASP A 2 18.39 79.06 -70.93
N TYR A 3 18.64 77.75 -70.87
CA TYR A 3 19.52 77.07 -71.83
C TYR A 3 19.01 77.14 -73.27
N ALA A 4 17.69 77.03 -73.47
CA ALA A 4 17.06 77.13 -74.78
C ALA A 4 17.22 78.54 -75.36
N VAL A 5 17.03 79.57 -74.53
CA VAL A 5 17.22 80.97 -74.93
C VAL A 5 18.68 81.28 -75.20
N MET A 6 19.61 80.74 -74.39
CA MET A 6 21.05 80.92 -74.58
C MET A 6 21.52 80.29 -75.89
N LEU A 7 21.03 79.09 -76.22
CA LEU A 7 21.27 78.48 -77.53
C LEU A 7 20.68 79.34 -78.65
N THR A 8 19.46 79.87 -78.51
CA THR A 8 18.83 80.68 -79.56
C THR A 8 19.62 81.96 -79.81
N LEU A 9 20.14 82.58 -78.75
CA LEU A 9 20.99 83.76 -78.86
C LEU A 9 22.33 83.46 -79.51
N CYS A 10 22.96 82.31 -79.19
CA CYS A 10 24.20 81.85 -79.82
C CYS A 10 24.03 81.61 -81.32
N GLU A 11 22.91 81.00 -81.72
CA GLU A 11 22.60 80.75 -83.13
C GLU A 11 22.27 82.04 -83.90
N LEU A 12 21.54 82.99 -83.28
CA LEU A 12 21.28 84.30 -83.86
C LEU A 12 22.57 85.12 -84.06
N ASP A 13 23.49 85.06 -83.11
CA ASP A 13 24.81 85.69 -83.20
C ASP A 13 25.66 85.08 -84.32
N THR A 14 25.68 83.73 -84.41
CA THR A 14 26.38 83.00 -85.46
C THR A 14 25.82 83.31 -86.85
N ALA A 15 24.51 83.52 -86.96
CA ALA A 15 23.83 83.91 -88.20
C ALA A 15 23.93 85.42 -88.51
N GLN A 16 24.65 86.22 -87.68
CA GLN A 16 24.77 87.68 -87.78
C GLN A 16 23.43 88.43 -87.79
N ILE A 17 22.43 87.88 -87.10
CA ILE A 17 21.11 88.49 -86.98
C ILE A 17 21.09 89.39 -85.73
N THR A 18 20.54 90.59 -85.87
CA THR A 18 20.49 91.57 -84.78
C THR A 18 19.67 91.04 -83.61
N ILE A 19 20.36 90.85 -82.47
CA ILE A 19 19.75 90.36 -81.23
C ILE A 19 18.89 91.49 -80.61
N PRO A 20 17.62 91.22 -80.25
CA PRO A 20 16.78 92.20 -79.56
C PRO A 20 17.42 92.66 -78.24
N ILE A 21 17.36 93.97 -77.96
CA ILE A 21 17.94 94.60 -76.76
C ILE A 21 17.30 94.02 -75.49
N GLU A 22 16.06 93.55 -75.57
CA GLU A 22 15.37 92.88 -74.47
C GLU A 22 16.01 91.53 -74.08
N CYS A 23 16.86 90.96 -74.94
CA CYS A 23 17.58 89.72 -74.72
C CYS A 23 19.04 89.90 -74.32
N SER A 24 19.61 91.10 -74.42
CA SER A 24 21.03 91.36 -74.07
C SER A 24 21.29 91.38 -72.56
N SER A 25 20.26 91.66 -71.76
CA SER A 25 20.32 91.76 -70.29
C SER A 25 20.18 90.43 -69.55
N LEU A 26 20.02 89.32 -70.29
CA LEU A 26 19.83 87.97 -69.75
C LEU A 26 21.05 87.42 -68.98
N LEU A 27 22.22 88.05 -69.15
CA LEU A 27 23.48 87.73 -68.46
C LEU A 27 23.62 88.41 -67.08
N SER A 28 22.72 89.31 -66.70
CA SER A 28 22.79 90.04 -65.43
C SER A 28 21.80 89.49 -64.40
N GLU A 29 22.26 89.27 -63.16
CA GLU A 29 21.49 88.70 -62.04
C GLU A 29 20.39 89.66 -61.52
N ILE A 30 19.32 89.84 -62.29
CA ILE A 30 18.23 90.75 -61.92
C ILE A 30 17.08 89.94 -61.27
N LYS A 31 16.63 90.38 -60.08
CA LYS A 31 15.35 89.99 -59.47
C LYS A 31 14.25 90.16 -60.52
N ASN A 32 13.64 89.06 -60.98
CA ASN A 32 12.64 88.94 -62.08
C ASN A 32 13.14 88.39 -63.43
N ARG A 33 14.24 87.63 -63.45
CA ARG A 33 14.76 86.87 -64.60
C ARG A 33 13.67 86.19 -65.46
N ASN A 34 12.73 85.46 -64.86
CA ASN A 34 11.65 84.76 -65.59
C ASN A 34 10.78 85.69 -66.46
N GLN A 35 10.52 86.91 -66.01
CA GLN A 35 9.70 87.87 -66.75
C GLN A 35 10.46 88.50 -67.92
N TYR A 36 11.78 88.67 -67.78
CA TYR A 36 12.66 89.13 -68.87
C TYR A 36 12.85 88.04 -69.92
N VAL A 37 13.12 86.81 -69.50
CA VAL A 37 13.17 85.62 -70.37
C VAL A 37 11.89 85.53 -71.21
N LYS A 38 10.72 85.65 -70.58
CA LYS A 38 9.43 85.60 -71.28
C LYS A 38 9.24 86.74 -72.29
N ARG A 39 9.71 87.96 -71.97
CA ARG A 39 9.66 89.12 -72.88
C ARG A 39 10.60 88.94 -74.07
N CYS A 40 11.82 88.48 -73.82
CA CYS A 40 12.80 88.13 -74.84
C CYS A 40 12.27 87.04 -75.77
N VAL A 41 11.77 85.91 -75.24
CA VAL A 41 11.19 84.81 -76.02
C VAL A 41 10.02 85.31 -76.88
N ASN A 42 9.11 86.12 -76.33
CA ASN A 42 7.99 86.68 -77.10
C ASN A 42 8.43 87.62 -78.24
N LYS A 43 9.56 88.31 -78.08
CA LYS A 43 10.12 89.19 -79.10
C LYS A 43 10.84 88.42 -80.19
N ILE A 44 11.64 87.42 -79.80
CA ILE A 44 12.27 86.50 -80.75
C ILE A 44 11.15 85.84 -81.57
N ALA A 45 10.12 85.26 -80.92
CA ALA A 45 9.01 84.54 -81.57
C ALA A 45 8.20 85.33 -82.61
N ARG A 46 8.29 86.67 -82.60
CA ARG A 46 7.61 87.55 -83.57
C ARG A 46 8.45 87.85 -84.82
N SER A 47 9.71 87.44 -84.87
CA SER A 47 10.61 87.68 -86.01
C SER A 47 10.32 86.66 -87.13
N PRO A 48 9.89 87.06 -88.35
CA PRO A 48 9.33 86.12 -89.33
C PRO A 48 10.32 85.16 -90.03
N GLN A 49 11.65 85.37 -89.96
CA GLN A 49 12.61 84.67 -90.83
C GLN A 49 13.60 83.73 -90.14
N THR A 50 13.57 83.60 -88.81
CA THR A 50 14.60 82.85 -88.05
C THR A 50 14.17 81.45 -87.58
N TRP A 51 12.96 80.99 -87.91
CA TRP A 51 12.33 79.89 -87.17
C TRP A 51 12.33 78.55 -87.87
N THR A 52 12.11 78.44 -89.18
CA THR A 52 11.69 77.14 -89.75
C THR A 52 12.79 76.08 -89.77
N THR A 53 14.01 76.41 -90.18
CA THR A 53 15.13 75.43 -90.20
C THR A 53 15.85 75.35 -88.85
N TYR A 54 16.05 76.49 -88.20
CA TYR A 54 16.78 76.57 -86.93
C TYR A 54 15.95 76.06 -85.75
N SER A 55 14.63 76.31 -85.69
CA SER A 55 13.82 75.80 -84.57
C SER A 55 13.78 74.27 -84.52
N VAL A 56 13.82 73.59 -85.68
CA VAL A 56 13.83 72.13 -85.73
C VAL A 56 15.15 71.59 -85.19
N LEU A 57 16.29 72.10 -85.68
CA LEU A 57 17.62 71.70 -85.20
C LEU A 57 17.83 72.03 -83.73
N MET A 58 17.40 73.21 -83.28
CA MET A 58 17.47 73.63 -81.89
C MET A 58 16.57 72.80 -80.96
N CYS A 59 15.35 72.45 -81.41
CA CYS A 59 14.47 71.56 -80.66
C CYS A 59 15.12 70.20 -80.47
N PHE A 60 15.72 69.61 -81.52
CA PHE A 60 16.48 68.36 -81.37
C PHE A 60 17.70 68.52 -80.47
N ALA A 61 18.47 69.61 -80.61
CA ALA A 61 19.64 69.89 -79.80
C ALA A 61 19.34 70.02 -78.29
N ILE A 62 18.12 70.43 -77.92
CA ILE A 62 17.68 70.52 -76.51
C ILE A 62 17.00 69.23 -76.07
N HIS A 63 16.22 68.59 -76.95
CA HIS A 63 15.42 67.42 -76.62
C HIS A 63 16.28 66.20 -76.32
N TYR A 64 17.24 65.88 -77.18
CA TYR A 64 18.12 64.72 -77.00
C TYR A 64 18.91 64.71 -75.68
N PRO A 65 19.62 65.79 -75.27
CA PRO A 65 20.33 65.77 -74.00
C PRO A 65 19.38 65.71 -72.81
N LEU A 66 18.19 66.30 -72.90
CA LEU A 66 17.19 66.24 -71.83
C LEU A 66 16.60 64.83 -71.68
N GLU A 67 16.29 64.16 -72.80
CA GLU A 67 15.86 62.76 -72.80
C GLU A 67 16.97 61.84 -72.29
N LYS A 68 18.22 62.07 -72.72
CA LYS A 68 19.38 61.33 -72.24
C LYS A 68 19.53 61.45 -70.72
N ASP A 69 19.49 62.66 -70.17
CA ASP A 69 19.60 62.90 -68.72
C ASP A 69 18.48 62.20 -67.94
N ILE A 70 17.24 62.23 -68.46
CA ILE A 70 16.09 61.56 -67.85
C ILE A 70 16.31 60.04 -67.88
N LEU A 71 16.74 59.51 -69.03
CA LEU A 71 16.97 58.07 -69.23
C LEU A 71 18.12 57.56 -68.37
N GLU A 72 19.21 58.32 -68.24
CA GLU A 72 20.35 57.98 -67.36
C GLU A 72 19.94 57.95 -65.88
N LYS A 73 19.17 58.94 -65.43
CA LYS A 73 18.63 58.95 -64.06
C LYS A 73 17.68 57.79 -63.81
N LEU A 74 16.81 57.49 -64.77
CA LEU A 74 15.89 56.37 -64.69
C LEU A 74 16.65 55.04 -64.62
N HIS A 75 17.63 54.82 -65.50
CA HIS A 75 18.46 53.62 -65.47
C HIS A 75 19.22 53.49 -64.16
N THR A 76 19.82 54.57 -63.66
CA THR A 76 20.55 54.56 -62.38
C THR A 76 19.62 54.16 -61.23
N ASN A 77 18.40 54.71 -61.18
CA ASN A 77 17.41 54.35 -60.16
C ASN A 77 16.94 52.89 -60.29
N ILE A 78 16.70 52.40 -61.51
CA ILE A 78 16.31 51.01 -61.75
C ILE A 78 17.42 50.07 -61.30
N THR A 79 18.66 50.32 -61.71
CA THR A 79 19.82 49.49 -61.32
C THR A 79 20.02 49.51 -59.81
N LEU A 80 19.90 50.67 -59.16
CA LEU A 80 20.03 50.77 -57.71
C LEU A 80 18.92 50.00 -56.97
N ASN A 81 17.69 50.03 -57.48
CA ASN A 81 16.59 49.21 -56.96
C ASN A 81 16.79 47.72 -57.21
N GLN A 82 17.31 47.33 -58.38
CA GLN A 82 17.63 45.93 -58.69
C GLN A 82 18.70 45.39 -57.74
N VAL A 83 19.76 46.16 -57.46
CA VAL A 83 20.81 45.77 -56.51
C VAL A 83 20.24 45.63 -55.09
N LYS A 84 19.40 46.58 -54.65
CA LYS A 84 18.73 46.48 -53.35
C LYS A 84 17.85 45.24 -53.24
N ASN A 85 17.03 44.98 -54.26
CA ASN A 85 16.16 43.81 -54.29
C ASN A 85 16.97 42.51 -54.28
N PHE A 86 18.06 42.45 -55.04
CA PHE A 86 18.95 41.29 -55.04
C PHE A 86 19.55 41.03 -53.65
N ASN A 87 20.01 42.09 -52.97
CA ASN A 87 20.55 41.95 -51.61
C ASN A 87 19.48 41.47 -50.61
N ILE A 88 18.25 41.99 -50.70
CA ILE A 88 17.13 41.53 -49.86
C ILE A 88 16.84 40.04 -50.12
N LEU A 89 16.78 39.62 -51.40
CA LEU A 89 16.54 38.23 -51.75
C LEU A 89 17.65 37.31 -51.26
N GLN A 90 18.91 37.75 -51.35
CA GLN A 90 20.05 37.00 -50.83
C GLN A 90 19.96 36.82 -49.30
N GLN A 91 19.66 37.89 -48.56
CA GLN A 91 19.45 37.82 -47.11
C GLN A 91 18.29 36.90 -46.74
N GLN A 92 17.18 36.97 -47.48
CA GLN A 92 16.04 36.07 -47.28
C GLN A 92 16.41 34.61 -47.54
N GLN A 93 17.23 34.33 -48.55
CA GLN A 93 17.71 32.99 -48.84
C GLN A 93 18.58 32.44 -47.70
N GLU A 94 19.48 33.24 -47.16
CA GLU A 94 20.33 32.86 -46.01
C GLU A 94 19.46 32.53 -44.78
N LEU A 95 18.49 33.39 -44.45
CA LEU A 95 17.55 33.14 -43.35
C LEU A 95 16.73 31.85 -43.54
N LEU A 96 16.30 31.56 -44.77
CA LEU A 96 15.57 30.33 -45.07
C LEU A 96 16.44 29.08 -44.91
N ILE A 97 17.74 29.17 -45.24
CA ILE A 97 18.70 28.08 -45.02
C ILE A 97 18.88 27.85 -43.51
N ASP A 98 19.05 28.92 -42.74
CA ASP A 98 19.20 28.83 -41.28
C ASP A 98 17.95 28.23 -40.63
N TRP A 99 16.76 28.70 -41.03
CA TRP A 99 15.50 28.15 -40.55
C TRP A 99 15.35 26.67 -40.88
N ARG A 100 15.69 26.27 -42.11
CA ARG A 100 15.68 24.86 -42.51
C ARG A 100 16.64 24.01 -41.66
N ASN A 101 17.82 24.54 -41.37
CA ASN A 101 18.79 23.84 -40.52
C ASN A 101 18.26 23.65 -39.09
N ASP A 102 17.62 24.67 -38.52
CA ASP A 102 17.04 24.59 -37.18
C ASP A 102 15.80 23.69 -37.13
N GLU A 103 15.00 23.68 -38.19
CA GLU A 103 13.91 22.70 -38.38
C GLU A 103 14.45 21.27 -38.37
N PHE A 104 15.52 20.99 -39.14
CA PHE A 104 16.14 19.65 -39.15
C PHE A 104 16.71 19.24 -37.79
N LYS A 105 17.33 20.17 -37.05
CA LYS A 105 17.79 19.88 -35.67
C LYS A 105 16.61 19.54 -34.76
N THR A 106 15.51 20.28 -34.87
CA THR A 106 14.30 20.07 -34.07
C THR A 106 13.65 18.73 -34.40
N LEU A 107 13.53 18.39 -35.68
CA LEU A 107 13.07 17.08 -36.14
C LEU A 107 13.98 15.94 -35.64
N GLY A 108 15.30 16.16 -35.63
CA GLY A 108 16.27 15.23 -35.06
C GLY A 108 16.01 14.95 -33.57
N ARG A 109 15.79 16.00 -32.77
CA ARG A 109 15.42 15.88 -31.35
C ARG A 109 14.07 15.18 -31.16
N LEU A 110 13.09 15.50 -32.00
CA LEU A 110 11.76 14.87 -31.95
C LEU A 110 11.86 13.37 -32.22
N LYS A 111 12.65 12.97 -33.22
CA LYS A 111 12.91 11.56 -33.53
C LYS A 111 13.59 10.83 -32.37
N GLU A 112 14.58 11.45 -31.73
CA GLU A 112 15.24 10.87 -30.56
C GLU A 112 14.26 10.71 -29.38
N SER A 113 13.42 11.73 -29.15
CA SER A 113 12.37 11.68 -28.12
C SER A 113 11.36 10.56 -28.41
N GLN A 114 10.93 10.39 -29.66
CA GLN A 114 10.04 9.30 -30.04
C GLN A 114 10.68 7.93 -29.79
N SER A 115 11.95 7.75 -30.16
CA SER A 115 12.68 6.50 -29.90
C SER A 115 12.77 6.19 -28.41
N LYS A 116 13.02 7.20 -27.55
CA LYS A 116 13.01 7.04 -26.10
C LYS A 116 11.65 6.60 -25.58
N VAL A 117 10.57 7.22 -26.07
CA VAL A 117 9.20 6.85 -25.69
C VAL A 117 8.89 5.41 -26.09
N PHE A 118 9.26 4.98 -27.29
CA PHE A 118 9.08 3.58 -27.71
C PHE A 118 9.82 2.60 -26.79
N ASN A 119 11.09 2.87 -26.49
CA ASN A 119 11.85 2.03 -25.55
C ASN A 119 11.23 2.00 -24.14
N GLN A 120 10.66 3.13 -23.69
CA GLN A 120 9.96 3.19 -22.41
C GLN A 120 8.66 2.37 -22.44
N ILE A 121 7.90 2.41 -23.53
CA ILE A 121 6.68 1.59 -23.69
C ILE A 121 7.03 0.10 -23.66
N ASP A 122 8.09 -0.32 -24.36
CA ASP A 122 8.53 -1.72 -24.36
C ASP A 122 8.95 -2.19 -22.97
N THR A 123 9.69 -1.36 -22.23
CA THR A 123 10.08 -1.69 -20.84
C THR A 123 8.87 -1.77 -19.92
N ILE A 124 7.90 -0.86 -20.04
CA ILE A 124 6.63 -0.92 -19.30
C ILE A 124 5.88 -2.22 -19.62
N HIS A 125 5.79 -2.60 -20.90
CA HIS A 125 5.11 -3.82 -21.31
C HIS A 125 5.78 -5.07 -20.71
N GLN A 126 7.13 -5.12 -20.73
CA GLN A 126 7.88 -6.22 -20.12
C GLN A 126 7.67 -6.30 -18.61
N VAL A 127 7.73 -5.16 -17.90
CA VAL A 127 7.48 -5.11 -16.45
C VAL A 127 6.05 -5.53 -16.14
N HIS A 128 5.07 -5.07 -16.92
CA HIS A 128 3.66 -5.45 -16.74
C HIS A 128 3.46 -6.95 -16.92
N SER A 129 4.03 -7.55 -17.98
CA SER A 129 3.97 -9.00 -18.21
C SER A 129 4.58 -9.77 -17.04
N ARG A 130 5.79 -9.39 -16.58
CA ARG A 130 6.44 -10.02 -15.44
C ARG A 130 5.61 -9.90 -14.16
N THR A 131 5.00 -8.75 -13.93
CA THR A 131 4.16 -8.50 -12.76
C THR A 131 2.89 -9.36 -12.80
N ALA A 132 2.27 -9.49 -13.98
CA ALA A 132 1.11 -10.38 -14.16
C ALA A 132 1.48 -11.84 -13.86
N ASP A 133 2.63 -12.31 -14.34
CA ASP A 133 3.12 -13.67 -14.05
C ASP A 133 3.41 -13.87 -12.56
N GLN A 134 4.03 -12.87 -11.90
CA GLN A 134 4.28 -12.92 -10.46
C GLN A 134 2.99 -12.94 -9.65
N ILE A 135 1.99 -12.15 -10.03
CA ILE A 135 0.67 -12.15 -9.39
C ILE A 135 0.02 -13.52 -9.54
N GLN A 136 0.08 -14.11 -10.74
CA GLN A 136 -0.45 -15.45 -10.99
C GLN A 136 0.21 -16.51 -10.10
N GLN A 137 1.55 -16.48 -9.98
CA GLN A 137 2.29 -17.38 -9.10
C GLN A 137 1.92 -17.20 -7.62
N ILE A 138 1.71 -15.97 -7.16
CA ILE A 138 1.25 -15.69 -5.80
C ILE A 138 -0.12 -16.30 -5.57
N PHE A 139 -1.05 -16.15 -6.52
CA PHE A 139 -2.39 -16.75 -6.43
C PHE A 139 -2.32 -18.28 -6.35
N GLU A 140 -1.53 -18.92 -7.21
CA GLU A 140 -1.33 -20.38 -7.19
C GLU A 140 -0.73 -20.85 -5.86
N THR A 141 0.26 -20.11 -5.34
CA THR A 141 0.88 -20.41 -4.04
C THR A 141 -0.11 -20.24 -2.89
N LEU A 142 -0.95 -19.20 -2.91
CA LEU A 142 -2.00 -18.98 -1.91
C LEU A 142 -3.01 -20.11 -1.91
N VAL A 143 -3.44 -20.58 -3.08
CA VAL A 143 -4.35 -21.73 -3.22
C VAL A 143 -3.69 -23.00 -2.66
N LEU A 144 -2.40 -23.22 -2.94
CA LEU A 144 -1.66 -24.36 -2.40
C LEU A 144 -1.59 -24.32 -0.87
N VAL A 145 -1.21 -23.17 -0.30
CA VAL A 145 -1.14 -22.97 1.16
C VAL A 145 -2.53 -23.13 1.79
N GLN A 146 -3.58 -22.62 1.16
CA GLN A 146 -4.95 -22.81 1.63
C GLN A 146 -5.36 -24.30 1.66
N ASN A 147 -4.97 -25.08 0.66
CA ASN A 147 -5.27 -26.50 0.63
C ASN A 147 -4.46 -27.28 1.67
N GLN A 148 -3.16 -26.97 1.81
CA GLN A 148 -2.31 -27.59 2.82
C GLN A 148 -2.77 -27.28 4.24
N THR A 149 -3.18 -26.04 4.52
CA THR A 149 -3.72 -25.66 5.83
C THR A 149 -5.05 -26.35 6.14
N LYS A 150 -5.94 -26.50 5.16
CA LYS A 150 -7.17 -27.31 5.34
C LYS A 150 -6.87 -28.76 5.71
N VAL A 151 -5.88 -29.38 5.06
CA VAL A 151 -5.46 -30.76 5.35
C VAL A 151 -4.84 -30.84 6.76
N ALA A 152 -3.90 -29.96 7.10
CA ALA A 152 -3.27 -29.94 8.41
C ALA A 152 -4.27 -29.74 9.56
N VAL A 153 -5.27 -28.86 9.37
CA VAL A 153 -6.36 -28.66 10.34
C VAL A 153 -7.22 -29.92 10.48
N ALA A 154 -7.52 -30.62 9.37
CA ALA A 154 -8.28 -31.86 9.41
C ALA A 154 -7.52 -32.98 10.15
N GLU A 155 -6.22 -33.14 9.87
CA GLU A 155 -5.34 -34.08 10.57
C GLU A 155 -5.25 -33.76 12.07
N TYR A 156 -5.04 -32.49 12.43
CA TYR A 156 -5.01 -32.06 13.82
C TYR A 156 -6.33 -32.35 14.54
N ASN A 157 -7.46 -32.06 13.91
CA ASN A 157 -8.79 -32.36 14.45
C ASN A 157 -8.98 -33.87 14.67
N GLN A 158 -8.49 -34.73 13.77
CA GLN A 158 -8.54 -36.18 13.96
C GLN A 158 -7.71 -36.64 15.17
N VAL A 159 -6.48 -36.13 15.31
CA VAL A 159 -5.61 -36.45 16.45
C VAL A 159 -6.25 -36.02 17.77
N VAL A 160 -6.80 -34.80 17.83
CA VAL A 160 -7.50 -34.29 19.01
C VAL A 160 -8.72 -35.16 19.35
N GLN A 161 -9.53 -35.55 18.35
CA GLN A 161 -10.67 -36.44 18.58
C GLN A 161 -10.26 -37.82 19.10
N GLN A 162 -9.15 -38.38 18.60
CA GLN A 162 -8.63 -39.65 19.08
C GLN A 162 -8.16 -39.53 20.54
N TYR A 163 -7.43 -38.47 20.87
CA TYR A 163 -6.94 -38.22 22.22
C TYR A 163 -8.09 -38.01 23.22
N VAL A 164 -9.13 -37.26 22.82
CA VAL A 164 -10.34 -37.08 23.64
C VAL A 164 -11.05 -38.42 23.85
N LYS A 165 -11.19 -39.25 22.82
CA LYS A 165 -11.78 -40.60 22.95
C LYS A 165 -10.97 -41.48 23.90
N GLU A 166 -9.64 -41.45 23.80
CA GLU A 166 -8.76 -42.22 24.67
C GLU A 166 -8.83 -41.75 26.13
N MET A 167 -8.84 -40.43 26.37
CA MET A 167 -9.08 -39.89 27.70
C MET A 167 -10.45 -40.28 28.24
N GLN A 168 -11.49 -40.22 27.41
CA GLN A 168 -12.84 -40.64 27.80
C GLN A 168 -12.87 -42.12 28.20
N THR A 169 -12.21 -43.00 27.45
CA THR A 169 -12.18 -44.44 27.77
C THR A 169 -11.36 -44.72 29.03
N GLN A 170 -10.20 -44.08 29.20
CA GLN A 170 -9.39 -44.19 30.42
C GLN A 170 -10.16 -43.70 31.64
N LEU A 171 -10.85 -42.56 31.53
CA LEU A 171 -11.67 -42.02 32.60
C LEU A 171 -12.83 -42.97 32.95
N ASN A 172 -13.55 -43.48 31.95
CA ASN A 172 -14.63 -44.45 32.17
C ASN A 172 -14.13 -45.73 32.86
N GLN A 173 -12.96 -46.25 32.46
CA GLN A 173 -12.34 -47.41 33.09
C GLN A 173 -11.96 -47.13 34.55
N LEU A 174 -11.39 -45.95 34.84
CA LEU A 174 -11.07 -45.53 36.21
C LEU A 174 -12.32 -45.41 37.07
N VAL A 175 -13.41 -44.82 36.53
CA VAL A 175 -14.68 -44.70 37.24
C VAL A 175 -15.26 -46.08 37.57
N ILE A 176 -15.34 -46.99 36.58
CA ILE A 176 -15.84 -48.36 36.80
C ILE A 176 -14.98 -49.10 37.83
N ARG A 177 -13.66 -48.94 37.76
CA ARG A 177 -12.73 -49.57 38.71
C ARG A 177 -12.92 -49.02 40.12
N GLN A 178 -13.04 -47.70 40.28
CA GLN A 178 -13.29 -47.08 41.58
C GLN A 178 -14.64 -47.50 42.15
N GLU A 179 -15.68 -47.57 41.33
CA GLU A 179 -16.99 -48.07 41.75
C GLU A 179 -16.91 -49.52 42.25
N PHE A 180 -16.17 -50.39 41.54
CA PHE A 180 -15.93 -51.77 41.96
C PHE A 180 -15.15 -51.85 43.29
N GLU A 181 -14.04 -51.11 43.42
CA GLU A 181 -13.23 -51.08 44.64
C GLU A 181 -14.05 -50.57 45.85
N VAL A 182 -14.87 -49.54 45.65
CA VAL A 182 -15.78 -49.03 46.69
C VAL A 182 -16.83 -50.07 47.08
N ASN A 183 -17.48 -50.72 46.10
CA ASN A 183 -18.47 -51.77 46.39
C ASN A 183 -17.85 -52.95 47.14
N GLN A 184 -16.62 -53.36 46.79
CA GLN A 184 -15.93 -54.43 47.50
C GLN A 184 -15.60 -54.06 48.95
N VAL A 185 -15.19 -52.81 49.20
CA VAL A 185 -14.99 -52.30 50.57
C VAL A 185 -16.30 -52.27 51.33
N ILE A 186 -17.39 -51.80 50.71
CA ILE A 186 -18.73 -51.80 51.31
C ILE A 186 -19.14 -53.23 51.69
N ASP A 187 -19.01 -54.21 50.81
CA ASP A 187 -19.35 -55.61 51.08
C ASP A 187 -18.49 -56.22 52.20
N THR A 188 -17.21 -55.87 52.25
CA THR A 188 -16.29 -56.31 53.31
C THR A 188 -16.70 -55.72 54.65
N VAL A 189 -17.08 -54.44 54.68
CA VAL A 189 -17.57 -53.76 55.90
C VAL A 189 -18.92 -54.36 56.33
N ILE A 190 -19.86 -54.57 55.41
CA ILE A 190 -21.17 -55.17 55.71
C ILE A 190 -21.00 -56.59 56.26
N SER A 191 -20.15 -57.42 55.66
CA SER A 191 -19.89 -58.78 56.15
C SER A 191 -19.17 -58.80 57.50
N GLY A 192 -18.22 -57.88 57.72
CA GLY A 192 -17.59 -57.65 59.02
C GLY A 192 -18.62 -57.26 60.09
N LEU A 193 -19.50 -56.31 59.77
CA LEU A 193 -20.59 -55.88 60.67
C LEU A 193 -21.55 -57.04 60.98
N LYS A 194 -21.95 -57.85 59.99
CA LYS A 194 -22.77 -59.05 60.22
C LYS A 194 -22.09 -60.07 61.14
N THR A 195 -20.78 -60.22 61.02
CA THR A 195 -20.01 -61.13 61.88
C THR A 195 -19.93 -60.60 63.31
N ILE A 196 -19.72 -59.30 63.48
CA ILE A 196 -19.76 -58.64 64.80
C ILE A 196 -21.15 -58.79 65.44
N ASP A 197 -22.22 -58.54 64.67
CA ASP A 197 -23.60 -58.66 65.12
C ASP A 197 -23.89 -60.09 65.64
N ARG A 198 -23.50 -61.11 64.88
CA ARG A 198 -23.60 -62.50 65.30
C ARG A 198 -22.77 -62.81 66.55
N ASN A 199 -21.54 -62.31 66.64
CA ASN A 199 -20.69 -62.52 67.82
C ASN A 199 -21.28 -61.84 69.07
N ILE A 200 -21.91 -60.67 68.91
CA ILE A 200 -22.64 -60.01 69.99
C ILE A 200 -23.85 -60.85 70.40
N GLU A 201 -24.61 -61.39 69.45
CA GLU A 201 -25.75 -62.27 69.72
C GLU A 201 -25.32 -63.55 70.47
N GLU A 202 -24.22 -64.19 70.04
CA GLU A 202 -23.62 -65.33 70.73
C GLU A 202 -23.12 -64.94 72.15
N MET A 203 -22.48 -63.77 72.30
CA MET A 203 -22.03 -63.31 73.61
C MET A 203 -23.19 -63.02 74.57
N VAL A 204 -24.29 -62.44 74.07
CA VAL A 204 -25.51 -62.18 74.84
C VAL A 204 -26.16 -63.49 75.29
N THR A 205 -26.26 -64.48 74.41
CA THR A 205 -26.82 -65.79 74.76
C THR A 205 -25.93 -66.53 75.77
N ILE A 206 -24.60 -66.49 75.63
CA ILE A 206 -23.67 -67.03 76.61
C ILE A 206 -23.81 -66.31 77.95
N GLN A 207 -23.92 -64.98 77.97
CA GLN A 207 -24.16 -64.23 79.20
C GLN A 207 -25.47 -64.65 79.87
N GLN A 208 -26.56 -64.82 79.12
CA GLN A 208 -27.84 -65.29 79.65
C GLN A 208 -27.73 -66.69 80.27
N VAL A 209 -27.07 -67.63 79.58
CA VAL A 209 -26.82 -68.99 80.11
C VAL A 209 -25.96 -68.94 81.38
N THR A 210 -24.94 -68.09 81.41
CA THR A 210 -24.06 -67.95 82.57
C THR A 210 -24.84 -67.39 83.76
N ILE A 211 -25.66 -66.34 83.57
CA ILE A 211 -26.54 -65.79 84.61
C ILE A 211 -27.50 -66.87 85.15
N LEU A 212 -28.09 -67.69 84.26
CA LEU A 212 -28.95 -68.80 84.65
C LEU A 212 -28.19 -69.87 85.45
N ASN A 213 -26.95 -70.20 85.08
CA ASN A 213 -26.13 -71.17 85.82
C ASN A 213 -25.71 -70.65 87.21
N TRP A 214 -25.33 -69.38 87.32
CA TRP A 214 -25.04 -68.74 88.61
C TRP A 214 -26.27 -68.74 89.54
N SER A 215 -27.47 -68.58 88.99
CA SER A 215 -28.71 -68.70 89.77
C SER A 215 -28.94 -70.13 90.27
N ARG A 216 -28.52 -71.14 89.51
CA ARG A 216 -28.68 -72.57 89.82
C ARG A 216 -27.65 -73.06 90.85
N GLU A 217 -26.40 -72.60 90.79
CA GLU A 217 -25.36 -72.92 91.78
C GLU A 217 -25.67 -72.35 93.17
N LYS A 218 -26.24 -71.14 93.25
CA LYS A 218 -26.72 -70.59 94.53
C LYS A 218 -27.77 -71.48 95.21
N VAL A 219 -28.61 -72.17 94.43
CA VAL A 219 -29.64 -73.08 94.96
C VAL A 219 -29.01 -74.40 95.48
N TYR A 220 -27.97 -74.92 94.81
CA TYR A 220 -27.31 -76.17 95.23
C TYR A 220 -26.52 -76.06 96.54
N ILE A 221 -25.93 -74.90 96.80
CA ILE A 221 -25.20 -74.63 98.06
C ILE A 221 -26.16 -74.47 99.24
N LEU A 222 -27.39 -73.96 99.02
CA LEU A 222 -28.38 -73.80 100.07
C LEU A 222 -29.01 -75.11 100.55
N ILE A 223 -29.06 -76.16 99.71
CA ILE A 223 -29.78 -77.41 100.00
C ILE A 223 -28.88 -78.48 100.64
N THR A 224 -27.56 -78.46 100.38
CA THR A 224 -26.65 -79.53 100.81
C THR A 224 -25.93 -79.27 102.14
N THR A 225 -25.87 -78.02 102.59
CA THR A 225 -25.21 -77.62 103.83
C THR A 225 -25.97 -77.93 105.14
N PRO A 226 -27.32 -78.05 105.22
CA PRO A 226 -28.00 -78.42 106.46
C PRO A 226 -28.01 -79.94 106.76
N PHE A 227 -27.79 -80.80 105.75
CA PHE A 227 -27.91 -82.26 105.92
C PHE A 227 -26.68 -82.90 106.58
N PHE A 228 -25.49 -82.33 106.39
CA PHE A 228 -24.26 -82.83 107.03
C PHE A 228 -24.16 -82.44 108.51
N LEU A 229 -24.81 -81.36 108.95
CA LEU A 229 -24.77 -80.89 110.33
C LEU A 229 -25.71 -81.66 111.27
N THR A 230 -26.78 -82.29 110.77
CA THR A 230 -27.73 -83.04 111.62
C THR A 230 -27.30 -84.49 111.90
N VAL A 231 -26.54 -85.13 111.01
CA VAL A 231 -26.03 -86.50 111.21
C VAL A 231 -24.89 -86.55 112.25
N MET A 232 -24.05 -85.52 112.33
CA MET A 232 -22.95 -85.44 113.30
C MET A 232 -23.42 -85.19 114.74
N VAL A 233 -24.55 -84.52 114.96
CA VAL A 233 -25.06 -84.21 116.30
C VAL A 233 -25.72 -85.42 116.97
N LEU A 234 -26.32 -86.35 116.21
CA LEU A 234 -26.93 -87.57 116.76
C LEU A 234 -25.90 -88.61 117.22
N TYR A 235 -24.69 -88.61 116.65
CA TYR A 235 -23.63 -89.56 117.03
C TYR A 235 -22.98 -89.24 118.39
N VAL A 236 -22.99 -87.96 118.81
CA VAL A 236 -22.36 -87.53 120.07
C VAL A 236 -23.30 -87.65 121.27
N HIS A 237 -24.62 -87.56 121.08
CA HIS A 237 -25.59 -87.60 122.20
C HIS A 237 -25.94 -89.01 122.71
N PHE A 238 -25.74 -90.08 121.92
CA PHE A 238 -26.07 -91.44 122.36
C PHE A 238 -24.99 -92.08 123.26
N ARG A 239 -23.76 -91.55 123.29
CA ARG A 239 -22.67 -92.06 124.15
C ARG A 239 -22.69 -91.53 125.59
N ILE A 240 -23.51 -90.53 125.92
CA ILE A 240 -23.46 -89.85 127.23
C ILE A 240 -24.59 -90.31 128.19
N PHE A 241 -25.58 -91.09 127.76
CA PHE A 241 -26.76 -91.41 128.59
C PHE A 241 -26.86 -92.85 129.15
N LYS A 242 -25.79 -93.67 129.14
CA LYS A 242 -25.83 -95.05 129.69
C LYS A 242 -24.78 -95.40 130.76
N ILE A 243 -24.04 -94.42 131.29
CA ILE A 243 -23.15 -94.59 132.45
C ILE A 243 -23.55 -93.55 133.50
N CYS A 244 -24.68 -93.75 134.19
CA CYS A 244 -24.98 -93.11 135.49
C CYS A 244 -26.28 -93.63 136.14
N ILE A 245 -26.54 -94.95 136.10
CA ILE A 245 -27.44 -95.59 137.07
C ILE A 245 -26.71 -96.82 137.62
N TRP A 246 -26.30 -96.67 138.89
CA TRP A 246 -26.16 -97.71 139.90
C TRP A 246 -24.91 -98.62 139.94
N LYS A 247 -23.90 -98.17 140.70
CA LYS A 247 -23.28 -99.02 141.73
C LYS A 247 -22.76 -98.17 142.91
N THR A 248 -23.50 -98.18 144.00
CA THR A 248 -23.10 -97.85 145.39
C THR A 248 -23.58 -99.05 146.22
N GLY A 249 -22.85 -99.74 147.10
CA GLY A 249 -21.48 -99.70 147.61
C GLY A 249 -21.34 -100.84 148.65
N HIS A 250 -20.10 -101.24 148.98
CA HIS A 250 -19.69 -102.04 150.17
C HIS A 250 -18.14 -101.97 150.22
N ILE A 251 -17.47 -101.19 151.10
CA ILE A 251 -17.22 -101.29 152.57
C ILE A 251 -16.15 -102.37 152.88
N GLN A 252 -14.89 -102.03 153.19
CA GLN A 252 -14.27 -101.66 154.51
C GLN A 252 -13.78 -102.92 155.27
N TRP A 253 -12.46 -103.19 155.43
CA TRP A 253 -11.49 -102.76 156.47
C TRP A 253 -11.94 -103.03 157.92
N THR A 254 -11.02 -103.48 158.79
CA THR A 254 -11.18 -103.43 160.26
C THR A 254 -9.92 -102.83 160.89
N ASN A 255 -10.10 -101.86 161.78
CA ASN A 255 -10.54 -102.10 163.16
C ASN A 255 -11.82 -101.29 163.44
#